data_AF-A0A518C4W9-F1
#
_entry.id   AF-A0A518C4W9-F1
#
_cell.length_a   1.000
_cell.length_b   1.000
_cell.length_c   1.000
_cell.angle_alpha   90.00
_cell.angle_beta   90.00
_cell.angle_gamma   90.00
#
_symmetry.space_group_name_H-M   'P 1'
#
loop_
_entity.id
_entity.type
_entity.pdbx_description
1 polymer ?
#
loop_
_entity_poly.entity_id
_entity_poly.type
_entity_poly.pdbx_seq_one_letter_code
_entity_poly.pdbx_strand_id
1 'polypeptide(L)' 'MNQSTQSSAGKWISVSAPGGMARQVFVDVFDATEHAWKRVGTFADNATAEKKVMKLKVQGMLSRIVSQKFCPTGR' A
#
# COMPACT_ATOMS: atom_id res chain seq x y z
N MET A 1 -14.00 -7.44 -21.40
CA MET A 1 -14.53 -7.94 -20.12
C MET A 1 -13.42 -7.85 -19.09
N ASN A 2 -13.41 -6.77 -18.30
CA ASN A 2 -12.33 -6.49 -17.35
C ASN A 2 -12.63 -7.17 -16.02
N GLN A 3 -11.96 -8.30 -15.74
CA GLN A 3 -11.95 -8.89 -14.40
C GLN A 3 -11.08 -8.03 -13.49
N SER A 4 -11.71 -7.07 -12.81
CA SER A 4 -11.16 -6.47 -11.60
C SER A 4 -11.08 -7.56 -10.53
N THR A 5 -9.92 -8.21 -10.41
CA THR A 5 -9.56 -9.01 -9.23
C THR A 5 -9.42 -8.07 -8.03
N GLN A 6 -10.57 -7.64 -7.48
CA GLN A 6 -10.66 -7.14 -6.13
C GLN A 6 -10.32 -8.31 -5.21
N SER A 7 -9.07 -8.37 -4.76
CA SER A 7 -8.69 -9.22 -3.63
C SER A 7 -9.64 -8.90 -2.48
N SER A 8 -10.53 -9.83 -2.13
CA SER A 8 -11.51 -9.70 -1.05
C SER A 8 -10.88 -9.80 0.35
N ALA A 9 -9.56 -9.67 0.44
CA ALA A 9 -8.88 -9.46 1.71
C ALA A 9 -9.17 -8.02 2.13
N GLY A 10 -9.96 -7.84 3.19
CA GLY A 10 -10.29 -6.53 3.75
C GLY A 10 -9.04 -5.64 3.90
N LYS A 11 -9.23 -4.32 3.82
CA LYS A 11 -8.13 -3.36 3.97
C LYS A 11 -7.43 -3.56 5.32
N TRP A 12 -6.23 -4.13 5.30
CA TRP A 12 -5.43 -4.32 6.51
C TRP A 12 -4.92 -2.97 7.02
N ILE A 13 -5.08 -2.75 8.32
CA ILE A 13 -4.57 -1.60 9.06
C ILE A 13 -3.85 -2.17 10.27
N SER A 14 -2.57 -1.86 10.42
CA SER A 14 -1.81 -2.23 11.62
C SER A 14 -2.08 -1.20 12.72
N VAL A 15 -2.25 -1.67 13.96
CA VAL A 15 -2.48 -0.80 15.12
C VAL A 15 -1.38 -1.06 16.14
N SER A 16 -0.77 0.00 16.69
CA SER A 16 0.38 -0.14 17.58
C SER A 16 0.05 -0.69 18.97
N ALA A 17 -1.15 -0.41 19.48
CA ALA A 17 -1.71 -0.85 20.76
C ALA A 17 -3.21 -0.51 20.81
N PRO A 18 -4.02 -1.03 21.75
CA PRO A 18 -5.37 -0.51 21.99
C PRO A 18 -5.32 1.02 22.22
N GLY A 19 -6.10 1.79 21.45
CA GLY A 19 -6.04 3.27 21.46
C GLY A 19 -4.81 3.89 20.79
N GLY A 20 -3.92 3.07 20.22
CA GLY A 20 -2.71 3.49 19.53
C GLY A 20 -2.97 3.99 18.10
N MET A 21 -1.91 4.48 17.45
CA MET A 21 -1.99 4.93 16.05
C MET A 21 -2.25 3.74 15.13
N ALA A 22 -3.28 3.87 14.30
CA ALA A 22 -3.50 3.00 13.17
C ALA A 22 -2.57 3.44 12.02
N ARG A 23 -1.95 2.48 11.34
CA ARG A 23 -1.10 2.72 10.19
C ARG A 23 -1.52 1.82 9.04
N GLN A 24 -1.51 2.38 7.84
CA GLN A 24 -1.67 1.62 6.63
C GLN A 24 -0.49 1.90 5.71
N VAL A 25 0.19 0.84 5.28
CA VAL A 25 1.29 0.92 4.32
C VAL A 25 0.83 0.27 3.02
N PHE A 26 0.99 0.95 1.89
CA PHE A 26 0.70 0.38 0.58
C PHE A 26 1.77 0.74 -0.43
N VAL A 27 1.88 -0.07 -1.47
CA VAL A 27 2.80 0.14 -2.59
C VAL A 27 1.98 0.45 -3.83
N ASP A 28 2.33 1.56 -4.47
CA ASP A 28 1.78 1.94 -5.77
C ASP A 28 2.86 1.79 -6.85
N VAL A 29 2.44 1.46 -8.06
CA VAL A 29 3.25 1.47 -9.29
C VAL A 29 2.69 2.54 -10.21
N PHE A 30 3.57 3.29 -10.87
CA PHE A 30 3.18 4.26 -11.87
C PHE A 30 2.84 3.56 -13.19
N ASP A 31 1.64 3.82 -13.68
CA ASP A 31 1.18 3.40 -14.99
C ASP A 31 1.35 4.56 -15.98
N ALA A 32 2.27 4.40 -16.92
CA ALA A 32 2.55 5.40 -17.94
C ALA A 32 1.41 5.56 -18.95
N THR A 33 0.56 4.54 -19.13
CA THR A 33 -0.55 4.60 -20.10
C THR A 33 -1.70 5.48 -19.61
N GLU A 34 -1.98 5.45 -18.31
CA GLU A 34 -3.04 6.22 -17.66
C GLU A 34 -2.50 7.46 -16.91
N HIS A 35 -1.18 7.67 -16.93
CA HIS A 35 -0.49 8.71 -16.14
C HIS A 35 -0.89 8.72 -14.65
N ALA A 36 -1.10 7.53 -14.08
CA ALA A 36 -1.69 7.37 -12.76
C ALA A 36 -0.92 6.38 -11.88
N TRP A 37 -1.08 6.51 -10.56
CA TRP A 37 -0.52 5.56 -9.59
C TRP A 37 -1.54 4.47 -9.27
N LYS A 38 -1.20 3.22 -9.56
CA LYS A 38 -2.04 2.05 -9.29
C LYS A 38 -1.54 1.28 -8.07
N ARG A 39 -2.43 0.99 -7.14
CA ARG A 39 -2.11 0.22 -5.94
C ARG A 39 -1.88 -1.25 -6.27
N VAL A 40 -0.73 -1.77 -5.87
CA VAL A 40 -0.35 -3.18 -6.11
C VAL A 40 -0.53 -4.03 -4.86
N GLY A 41 -0.53 -3.41 -3.68
CA GLY A 41 -0.81 -4.13 -2.44
C GLY A 41 -0.80 -3.25 -1.20
N THR A 42 -1.37 -3.79 -0.13
CA THR A 42 -1.32 -3.25 1.23
C THR A 42 -0.47 -4.18 2.10
N PHE A 43 0.36 -3.59 2.94
CA PHE A 43 1.41 -4.26 3.71
C PHE A 43 1.26 -3.91 5.19
N ALA A 44 1.69 -4.84 6.05
CA ALA A 44 1.61 -4.67 7.51
C ALA A 44 2.57 -3.57 8.01
N ASP A 45 3.74 -3.47 7.39
CA ASP A 45 4.82 -2.56 7.78
C ASP A 45 5.63 -2.07 6.57
N ASN A 46 6.56 -1.15 6.82
CA ASN A 46 7.45 -0.62 5.78
C ASN A 46 8.46 -1.66 5.28
N ALA A 47 8.97 -2.54 6.13
CA ALA A 47 10.00 -3.51 5.73
C ALA A 47 9.49 -4.50 4.68
N THR A 48 8.24 -4.95 4.82
CA THR A 48 7.56 -5.81 3.84
C THR A 48 7.24 -5.05 2.55
N ALA A 49 6.81 -3.78 2.65
CA ALA A 49 6.61 -2.92 1.49
C ALA A 49 7.91 -2.63 0.71
N GLU A 50 9.03 -2.41 1.41
CA GLU A 50 10.36 -2.20 0.83
C GLU A 50 10.82 -3.42 0.03
N LYS A 51 10.64 -4.64 0.57
CA LYS A 51 10.92 -5.87 -0.17
C LYS A 51 10.14 -5.95 -1.49
N LYS A 52 8.89 -5.47 -1.51
CA LYS A 52 8.09 -5.43 -2.73
C LYS A 52 8.61 -4.37 -3.71
N VAL A 53 8.91 -3.16 -3.24
CA VAL A 53 9.48 -2.08 -4.07
C VAL A 53 10.81 -2.49 -4.67
N MET A 54 11.69 -3.17 -3.94
CA MET A 54 12.95 -3.67 -4.48
C MET A 54 12.73 -4.65 -5.63
N LYS A 55 11.76 -5.57 -5.52
CA LYS A 55 11.39 -6.48 -6.61
C LYS A 55 10.86 -5.71 -7.83
N LEU A 56 10.01 -4.72 -7.62
CA LEU A 56 9.44 -3.88 -8.69
C LEU A 56 10.52 -3.04 -9.38
N LYS A 57 11.50 -2.54 -8.61
CA LYS A 57 12.65 -1.79 -9.12
C LYS A 57 13.52 -2.65 -10.03
N VAL A 58 13.78 -3.91 -9.67
CA VAL A 58 14.50 -4.87 -10.54
C VAL A 58 13.73 -5.12 -11.85
N GLN A 59 12.41 -5.04 -11.82
CA GLN A 59 11.56 -5.16 -13.02
C GLN A 59 11.47 -3.85 -13.83
N GLY A 60 12.23 -2.80 -13.46
CA GLY A 60 12.20 -1.51 -14.14
C GLY A 60 10.93 -0.69 -13.89
N MET A 61 10.09 -1.08 -12.92
CA MET A 61 8.83 -0.38 -12.63
C MET A 61 9.07 0.78 -11.66
N LEU A 62 8.58 1.96 -12.03
CA LEU A 62 8.53 3.10 -11.12
C LEU A 62 7.49 2.82 -10.02
N SER A 63 7.93 2.74 -8.77
CA SER A 63 7.09 2.37 -7.63
C SER A 63 7.36 3.27 -6.42
N ARG A 64 6.37 3.40 -5.53
CA ARG A 64 6.48 4.19 -4.30
C ARG A 64 5.80 3.50 -3.13
N ILE A 65 6.29 3.76 -1.92
CA ILE A 65 5.64 3.37 -0.67
C ILE A 65 4.84 4.56 -0.16
N VAL A 66 3.60 4.32 0.24
CA VAL A 66 2.75 5.30 0.90
C VAL A 66 2.38 4.77 2.28
N SER A 67 2.69 5.54 3.32
CA SER A 67 2.37 5.22 4.72
C SER A 67 1.38 6.24 5.25
N GLN A 68 0.12 5.85 5.37
CA GLN A 68 -0.91 6.65 6.03
C GLN A 68 -0.95 6.34 7.52
N LYS A 69 -1.03 7.39 8.35
CA LYS A 69 -1.25 7.28 9.80
C LYS A 69 -2.64 7.81 10.10
N PHE A 70 -3.39 7.07 10.89
CA PHE A 70 -4.71 7.44 11.39
C PHE A 70 -4.59 7.59 12.91
N CYS A 71 -4.71 8.82 13.38
CA CYS A 71 -4.89 9.08 14.80
C CYS A 71 -6.37 8.86 15.12
N PRO A 72 -6.72 8.02 16.11
CA PRO A 72 -8.12 7.82 16.51
C PRO A 72 -8.76 9.07 17.11
N THR A 73 -8.00 10.13 17.38
CA THR A 73 -8.49 11.43 17.85
C THR A 73 -8.90 12.33 16.68
N GLY A 74 -10.01 11.98 16.03
CA GLY A 74 -10.81 12.93 15.25
C GLY A 74 -12.10 13.21 16.01
N ARG A 75 -12.28 14.45 16.46
CA ARG A 75 -13.60 14.99 16.81
C ARG A 75 -14.49 15.03 15.58
#